data_AF-A0A7W7LTS8-F1
#
_entry.id   AF-A0A7W7LTS8-F1
#
_cell.length_a   1.000
_cell.length_b   1.000
_cell.length_c   1.000
_cell.angle_alpha   90.00
_cell.angle_beta   90.00
_cell.angle_gamma   90.00
#
_symmetry.space_group_name_H-M   'P 1'
#
loop_
_entity.id
_entity.type
_entity.pdbx_description
1 polymer ?
#
loop_
_entity_poly.entity_id
_entity_poly.type
_entity_poly.pdbx_seq_one_letter_code
_entity_poly.pdbx_strand_id
1 'polypeptide(L)'
;MSSAHLAATMAYATPPLWRVLTKSGYFMGLCGAIGFTLTYAAAVRPALRAPENDRGDVAALQRRTALSLAWAGVVLLVAGYFQLAARLARAGKGMPFGDALAPGRIRDFLRAPAAKGTWVPQGTIYLVQNIALVLASAALIALFSLGARRHLNALALTALPLSLAVTLIAAIPATAPADTNKVLDLVFDQIHIVSGTVWIGGLVLLVALAGARRHLSENAGLLWADIWRRFSLVALVCVGAVLTSGLWISWKHVGSIGQLWTTTYGLFLFVKTLLVLGMVAAGAFNQFWLMPRIARARRADATASLLHLTLRHFPKVVWAEVVLGVGVLAVVPFLSGSARSAGGPAPVATGSIFAVGAALVLTLAASLCMTAKASDALSRRRIASTP
;
A
#
# COMPACT_ATOMS: atom_id res chain seq x y z
N MET A 1 -3.83 19.32 -34.47
CA MET A 1 -4.06 18.05 -33.75
C MET A 1 -4.45 17.01 -34.80
N SER A 2 -3.64 15.96 -35.01
CA SER A 2 -3.87 15.04 -36.14
C SER A 2 -4.95 14.00 -35.82
N SER A 3 -5.62 13.50 -36.85
CA SER A 3 -6.63 12.43 -36.83
C SER A 3 -6.17 11.15 -36.10
N ALA A 4 -4.85 10.90 -36.00
CA ALA A 4 -4.29 9.80 -35.22
C ALA A 4 -4.46 9.99 -33.70
N HIS A 5 -4.44 11.23 -33.22
CA HIS A 5 -4.66 11.56 -31.80
C HIS A 5 -6.13 11.37 -31.40
N LEU A 6 -7.05 11.60 -32.33
CA LEU A 6 -8.48 11.31 -32.21
C LEU A 6 -8.76 9.80 -32.26
N ALA A 7 -8.10 9.06 -33.17
CA ALA A 7 -8.25 7.61 -33.25
C ALA A 7 -7.69 6.87 -32.01
N ALA A 8 -6.57 7.33 -31.44
CA ALA A 8 -6.01 6.78 -30.20
C ALA A 8 -6.86 7.09 -28.95
N THR A 9 -7.62 8.19 -28.95
CA THR A 9 -8.61 8.49 -27.91
C THR A 9 -9.89 7.67 -28.08
N MET A 10 -10.28 7.31 -29.31
CA MET A 10 -11.48 6.49 -29.59
C MET A 10 -11.35 5.01 -29.18
N ALA A 11 -10.14 4.48 -28.98
CA ALA A 11 -9.93 3.08 -28.55
C ALA A 11 -9.89 2.88 -27.02
N TYR A 12 -9.87 3.95 -26.22
CA TYR A 12 -9.86 3.84 -24.76
C TYR A 12 -11.26 4.03 -24.19
N ALA A 13 -11.94 2.92 -23.89
CA ALA A 13 -13.20 2.97 -23.16
C ALA A 13 -12.92 3.26 -21.68
N THR A 14 -13.36 4.43 -21.18
CA THR A 14 -13.31 4.74 -19.75
C THR A 14 -14.01 3.62 -18.97
N PRO A 15 -13.37 3.05 -17.92
CA PRO A 15 -13.99 1.99 -17.16
C PRO A 15 -15.31 2.47 -16.55
N PRO A 16 -16.36 1.63 -16.54
CA PRO A 16 -17.64 2.02 -15.94
C PRO A 16 -17.47 2.29 -14.44
N LEU A 17 -18.30 3.18 -13.88
CA LEU A 17 -18.16 3.66 -12.49
C LEU A 17 -18.06 2.52 -11.48
N TRP A 18 -18.89 1.48 -11.61
CA TRP A 18 -18.84 0.32 -10.71
C TRP A 18 -17.45 -0.32 -10.67
N ARG A 19 -16.74 -0.39 -11.82
CA ARG A 19 -15.40 -1.00 -11.91
C ARG A 19 -14.35 -0.14 -11.21
N VAL A 20 -14.51 1.19 -11.27
CA VAL A 20 -13.67 2.13 -10.53
C VAL A 20 -13.87 1.93 -9.04
N LEU A 21 -15.13 1.95 -8.59
CA LEU A 21 -15.50 1.82 -7.17
C LEU A 21 -15.08 0.47 -6.58
N THR A 22 -15.36 -0.65 -7.25
CA THR A 22 -15.01 -1.97 -6.70
C THR A 22 -13.50 -2.19 -6.65
N LYS A 23 -12.75 -1.73 -7.66
CA LYS A 23 -11.30 -1.89 -7.70
C LYS A 23 -10.61 -0.99 -6.68
N SER A 24 -10.99 0.29 -6.58
CA SER A 24 -10.45 1.20 -5.57
C SER A 24 -10.82 0.75 -4.16
N GLY A 25 -12.08 0.37 -3.92
CA GLY A 25 -12.54 -0.17 -2.64
C GLY A 25 -11.78 -1.43 -2.23
N TYR A 26 -11.53 -2.36 -3.17
CA TYR A 26 -10.76 -3.57 -2.91
C TYR A 26 -9.33 -3.25 -2.47
N PHE A 27 -8.63 -2.35 -3.16
CA PHE A 27 -7.28 -1.95 -2.73
C PHE A 27 -7.28 -1.16 -1.41
N MET A 28 -8.31 -0.36 -1.13
CA MET A 28 -8.48 0.27 0.19
C MET A 28 -8.64 -0.76 1.29
N GLY A 29 -9.44 -1.81 1.07
CA GLY A 29 -9.59 -2.94 1.98
C GLY A 29 -8.27 -3.67 2.22
N LEU A 30 -7.48 -3.92 1.17
CA LEU A 30 -6.13 -4.51 1.30
C LEU A 30 -5.14 -3.59 2.03
N CYS A 31 -5.17 -2.27 1.79
CA CYS A 31 -4.36 -1.30 2.54
C CYS A 31 -4.70 -1.35 4.03
N GLY A 32 -5.98 -1.38 4.38
CA GLY A 32 -6.41 -1.56 5.76
C GLY A 32 -5.94 -2.89 6.35
N ALA A 33 -6.24 -4.01 5.69
CA ALA A 33 -5.99 -5.33 6.23
C ALA A 33 -4.49 -5.67 6.32
N ILE A 34 -3.73 -5.49 5.23
CA ILE A 34 -2.28 -5.79 5.18
C ILE A 34 -1.49 -4.67 5.83
N GLY A 35 -1.74 -3.42 5.44
CA GLY A 35 -0.96 -2.28 5.90
C GLY A 35 -1.13 -1.99 7.38
N PHE A 36 -2.35 -2.09 7.94
CA PHE A 36 -2.53 -1.82 9.37
C PHE A 36 -1.96 -2.95 10.22
N THR A 37 -2.19 -4.23 9.83
CA THR A 37 -1.67 -5.38 10.61
C THR A 37 -0.15 -5.44 10.59
N LEU A 38 0.49 -5.19 9.44
CA LEU A 38 1.95 -5.17 9.34
C LEU A 38 2.53 -3.98 10.11
N THR A 39 1.95 -2.77 9.96
CA THR A 39 2.40 -1.58 10.70
C THR A 39 2.23 -1.77 12.20
N TYR A 40 1.14 -2.40 12.62
CA TYR A 40 0.96 -2.79 14.01
C TYR A 40 2.05 -3.74 14.48
N ALA A 41 2.29 -4.84 13.75
CA ALA A 41 3.26 -5.86 14.12
C ALA A 41 4.71 -5.34 14.16
N ALA A 42 5.10 -4.53 13.18
CA ALA A 42 6.47 -4.09 12.97
C ALA A 42 6.82 -2.77 13.70
N ALA A 43 5.85 -1.86 13.87
CA ALA A 43 6.10 -0.52 14.42
C ALA A 43 5.37 -0.27 15.75
N VAL A 44 4.05 -0.43 15.79
CA VAL A 44 3.25 -0.04 16.96
C VAL A 44 3.46 -0.98 18.14
N ARG A 45 3.29 -2.29 17.94
CA ARG A 45 3.41 -3.31 19.00
C ARG A 45 4.76 -3.27 19.72
N PRO A 46 5.91 -3.21 19.03
CA PRO A 46 7.20 -3.13 19.71
C PRO A 46 7.38 -1.82 20.49
N ALA A 47 6.89 -0.69 19.97
CA ALA A 47 7.02 0.60 20.64
C ALA A 47 6.18 0.67 21.93
N LEU A 48 4.98 0.07 21.93
CA LEU A 48 4.11 0.00 23.11
C LEU A 48 4.67 -0.86 24.25
N ARG A 49 5.68 -1.70 24.01
CA ARG A 49 6.29 -2.58 25.03
C ARG A 49 7.33 -1.88 25.90
N ALA A 50 7.76 -0.67 25.55
CA ALA A 50 8.75 0.03 26.36
C ALA A 50 8.17 0.34 27.77
N PRO A 51 8.89 -0.01 28.86
CA PRO A 51 8.37 0.11 30.22
C PRO A 51 8.21 1.58 30.68
N GLU A 52 8.90 2.50 30.02
CA GLU A 52 8.88 3.94 30.28
C GLU A 52 7.60 4.62 29.77
N ASN A 53 6.78 3.93 28.96
CA ASN A 53 5.58 4.51 28.39
C ASN A 53 4.48 4.66 29.45
N ASP A 54 3.79 5.81 29.42
CA ASP A 54 2.59 6.03 30.23
C ASP A 54 1.50 5.00 29.90
N ARG A 55 0.86 4.45 30.95
CA ARG A 55 -0.16 3.39 30.79
C ARG A 55 -1.41 3.90 30.08
N GLY A 56 -1.78 5.17 30.28
CA GLY A 56 -2.91 5.81 29.62
C GLY A 56 -2.65 5.97 28.12
N ASP A 57 -1.46 6.41 27.74
CA ASP A 57 -1.04 6.54 26.34
C ASP A 57 -1.05 5.18 25.62
N VAL A 58 -0.52 4.15 26.27
CA VAL A 58 -0.53 2.78 25.74
C VAL A 58 -1.95 2.29 25.53
N ALA A 59 -2.83 2.45 26.51
CA ALA A 59 -4.23 2.03 26.42
C ALA A 59 -4.99 2.79 25.31
N ALA A 60 -4.75 4.11 25.18
CA ALA A 60 -5.36 4.94 24.15
C ALA A 60 -4.96 4.49 22.74
N LEU A 61 -3.67 4.24 22.51
CA LEU A 61 -3.17 3.75 21.21
C LEU A 61 -3.62 2.32 20.92
N GLN A 62 -3.65 1.42 21.90
CA GLN A 62 -4.19 0.07 21.72
C GLN A 62 -5.67 0.11 21.32
N ARG A 63 -6.48 0.94 21.99
CA ARG A 63 -7.90 1.11 21.65
C ARG A 63 -8.08 1.66 20.23
N ARG A 64 -7.32 2.69 19.86
CA ARG A 64 -7.39 3.32 18.53
C ARG A 64 -6.92 2.34 17.44
N THR A 65 -5.87 1.57 17.70
CA THR A 65 -5.37 0.52 16.81
C THR A 65 -6.43 -0.56 16.61
N ALA A 66 -7.02 -1.06 17.70
CA ALA A 66 -8.05 -2.09 17.64
C ALA A 66 -9.28 -1.64 16.82
N LEU A 67 -9.73 -0.39 17.02
CA LEU A 67 -10.82 0.18 16.23
C LEU A 67 -10.46 0.34 14.75
N SER A 68 -9.23 0.78 14.45
CA SER A 68 -8.77 0.96 13.07
C SER A 68 -8.68 -0.39 12.34
N LEU A 69 -8.15 -1.42 13.02
CA LEU A 69 -8.12 -2.79 12.52
C LEU A 69 -9.53 -3.36 12.32
N ALA A 70 -10.45 -3.15 13.28
CA ALA A 70 -11.83 -3.61 13.16
C ALA A 70 -12.53 -3.01 11.93
N TRP A 71 -12.41 -1.70 11.72
CA TRP A 71 -12.94 -1.04 10.53
C TRP A 71 -12.26 -1.50 9.23
N ALA A 72 -10.95 -1.77 9.24
CA ALA A 72 -10.27 -2.36 8.10
C ALA A 72 -10.86 -3.74 7.73
N GLY A 73 -11.24 -4.56 8.72
CA GLY A 73 -11.95 -5.82 8.50
C GLY A 73 -13.32 -5.63 7.84
N VAL A 74 -14.09 -4.63 8.27
CA VAL A 74 -15.40 -4.30 7.63
C VAL A 74 -15.20 -3.86 6.19
N VAL A 75 -14.27 -2.94 5.93
CA VAL A 75 -13.99 -2.45 4.59
C VAL A 75 -13.51 -3.58 3.68
N LEU A 76 -12.63 -4.46 4.18
CA LEU A 76 -12.17 -5.62 3.42
C LEU A 76 -13.33 -6.56 3.06
N LEU A 77 -14.22 -6.86 4.01
CA LEU A 77 -15.37 -7.74 3.79
C LEU A 77 -16.31 -7.19 2.72
N VAL A 78 -16.73 -5.93 2.89
CA VAL A 78 -17.65 -5.25 1.97
C VAL A 78 -17.03 -5.12 0.58
N ALA A 79 -15.78 -4.64 0.50
CA ALA A 79 -15.08 -4.49 -0.77
C ALA A 79 -14.80 -5.83 -1.44
N GLY A 80 -14.53 -6.89 -0.66
CA GLY A 80 -14.33 -8.25 -1.15
C GLY A 80 -15.56 -8.79 -1.87
N TYR A 81 -16.75 -8.61 -1.30
CA TYR A 81 -18.01 -9.00 -1.92
C TYR A 81 -18.25 -8.27 -3.25
N PHE A 82 -18.12 -6.93 -3.26
CA PHE A 82 -18.27 -6.15 -4.49
C PHE A 82 -17.21 -6.51 -5.54
N GLN A 83 -15.98 -6.82 -5.12
CA GLN A 83 -14.92 -7.26 -6.02
C GLN A 83 -15.20 -8.64 -6.61
N LEU A 84 -15.83 -9.55 -5.87
CA LEU A 84 -16.25 -10.85 -6.38
C LEU A 84 -17.36 -10.70 -7.42
N ALA A 85 -18.38 -9.89 -7.14
CA ALA A 85 -19.41 -9.53 -8.12
C ALA A 85 -18.79 -8.85 -9.36
N ALA A 86 -17.81 -7.97 -9.18
CA ALA A 86 -17.08 -7.32 -10.27
C ALA A 86 -16.25 -8.30 -11.12
N ARG A 87 -15.78 -9.42 -10.56
CA ARG A 87 -15.11 -10.48 -11.33
C ARG A 87 -16.12 -11.27 -12.14
N LEU A 88 -17.25 -11.64 -11.55
CA LEU A 88 -18.36 -12.29 -12.24
C LEU A 88 -18.89 -11.45 -13.41
N ALA A 89 -19.17 -10.17 -13.18
CA ALA A 89 -19.64 -9.25 -14.22
C ALA A 89 -18.65 -9.15 -15.41
N ARG A 90 -17.34 -9.26 -15.15
CA ARG A 90 -16.30 -9.25 -16.20
C ARG A 90 -16.14 -10.58 -16.92
N ALA A 91 -16.44 -11.69 -16.25
CA ALA A 91 -16.41 -13.02 -16.85
C ALA A 91 -17.65 -13.24 -17.75
N GLY A 92 -18.80 -12.67 -17.39
CA GLY A 92 -20.01 -12.72 -18.20
C GLY A 92 -19.97 -11.74 -19.38
N LYS A 93 -20.22 -12.23 -20.60
CA LYS A 93 -20.34 -11.37 -21.79
C LYS A 93 -21.50 -10.39 -21.62
N GLY A 94 -21.18 -9.10 -21.43
CA GLY A 94 -22.18 -8.03 -21.32
C GLY A 94 -23.05 -8.06 -20.05
N MET A 95 -22.65 -8.80 -19.01
CA MET A 95 -23.45 -8.94 -17.79
C MET A 95 -23.57 -7.59 -17.04
N PRO A 96 -24.80 -7.12 -16.73
CA PRO A 96 -24.98 -5.96 -15.86
C PRO A 96 -24.38 -6.20 -14.47
N PHE A 97 -23.79 -5.17 -13.86
CA PHE A 97 -23.17 -5.33 -12.54
C PHE A 97 -24.20 -5.66 -11.43
N GLY A 98 -25.42 -5.11 -11.51
CA GLY A 98 -26.49 -5.38 -10.56
C GLY A 98 -26.84 -6.88 -10.48
N ASP A 99 -26.91 -7.53 -11.64
CA ASP A 99 -27.13 -8.97 -11.75
C ASP A 99 -26.02 -9.79 -11.09
N ALA A 100 -24.76 -9.35 -11.22
CA ALA A 100 -23.61 -10.04 -10.67
C ALA A 100 -23.56 -9.99 -9.13
N LEU A 101 -24.36 -9.14 -8.48
CA LEU A 101 -24.51 -9.12 -7.01
C LEU A 101 -25.35 -10.29 -6.51
N ALA A 102 -26.18 -10.91 -7.35
CA ALA A 102 -27.06 -11.99 -6.91
C ALA A 102 -26.26 -13.18 -6.32
N PRO A 103 -26.52 -13.59 -5.05
CA PRO A 103 -25.76 -14.68 -4.40
C PRO A 103 -25.81 -16.00 -5.18
N GLY A 104 -26.93 -16.30 -5.84
CA GLY A 104 -27.06 -17.47 -6.71
C GLY A 104 -26.05 -17.46 -7.86
N ARG A 105 -25.92 -16.33 -8.58
CA ARG A 105 -24.97 -16.22 -9.71
C ARG A 105 -23.51 -16.25 -9.24
N ILE A 106 -23.22 -15.67 -8.08
CA ILE A 106 -21.89 -15.77 -7.45
C ILE A 106 -21.56 -17.23 -7.13
N ARG A 107 -22.50 -17.97 -6.52
CA ARG A 107 -22.30 -19.40 -6.23
C ARG A 107 -22.04 -20.20 -7.50
N ASP A 108 -22.80 -19.94 -8.56
CA ASP A 108 -22.65 -20.64 -9.83
C ASP A 108 -21.30 -20.31 -10.49
N PHE A 109 -20.85 -19.05 -10.41
CA PHE A 109 -19.50 -18.64 -10.84
C PHE A 109 -18.39 -19.34 -10.06
N LEU A 110 -18.52 -19.45 -8.74
CA LEU A 110 -17.53 -20.12 -7.88
C LEU A 110 -17.46 -21.64 -8.14
N ARG A 111 -18.57 -22.24 -8.59
CA ARG A 111 -18.68 -23.68 -8.92
C ARG A 111 -18.46 -23.98 -10.40
N ALA A 112 -18.17 -22.96 -11.21
CA ALA A 112 -17.95 -23.15 -12.64
C ALA A 112 -16.77 -24.12 -12.89
N PRO A 113 -16.91 -25.07 -13.83
CA PRO A 113 -15.85 -26.03 -14.13
C PRO A 113 -14.61 -25.35 -14.71
N ALA A 114 -13.48 -26.07 -14.68
CA ALA A 114 -12.24 -25.58 -15.26
C ALA A 114 -12.40 -25.32 -16.77
N ALA A 115 -11.87 -24.19 -17.23
CA ALA A 115 -11.78 -23.93 -18.67
C ALA A 115 -10.75 -24.86 -19.31
N LYS A 116 -10.91 -25.16 -20.60
CA LYS A 116 -9.97 -26.01 -21.35
C LYS A 116 -8.55 -25.44 -21.22
N GLY A 117 -7.59 -26.28 -20.83
CA GLY A 117 -6.19 -25.90 -20.65
C GLY A 117 -5.85 -25.23 -19.30
N THR A 118 -6.80 -25.14 -18.37
CA THR A 118 -6.53 -24.69 -16.99
C THR A 118 -6.35 -25.88 -16.05
N TRP A 119 -5.40 -25.79 -15.12
CA TRP A 119 -5.13 -26.83 -14.13
C TRP A 119 -6.01 -26.69 -12.88
N VAL A 120 -6.66 -25.54 -12.71
CA VAL A 120 -7.58 -25.25 -11.61
C VAL A 120 -8.74 -24.37 -12.11
N PRO A 121 -10.00 -24.64 -11.71
CA PRO A 121 -11.10 -23.74 -12.02
C PRO A 121 -10.89 -22.35 -11.41
N GLN A 122 -11.13 -21.31 -12.20
CA GLN A 122 -11.01 -19.93 -11.73
C GLN A 122 -11.96 -19.65 -10.55
N GLY A 123 -13.15 -20.27 -10.54
CA GLY A 123 -14.10 -20.23 -9.43
C GLY A 123 -13.49 -20.75 -8.12
N THR A 124 -12.73 -21.85 -8.16
CA THR A 124 -12.03 -22.42 -7.00
C THR A 124 -10.98 -21.48 -6.44
N ILE A 125 -10.15 -20.85 -7.28
CA ILE A 125 -9.16 -19.85 -6.83
C ILE A 125 -9.88 -18.74 -6.05
N TYR A 126 -10.94 -18.16 -6.61
CA TYR A 126 -11.67 -17.08 -5.96
C TYR A 126 -12.47 -17.54 -4.74
N LEU A 127 -12.92 -18.79 -4.70
CA LEU A 127 -13.55 -19.36 -3.50
C LEU A 127 -12.55 -19.41 -2.34
N VAL A 128 -11.38 -20.01 -2.55
CA VAL A 128 -10.32 -20.11 -1.54
C VAL A 128 -9.86 -18.72 -1.11
N GLN A 129 -9.69 -17.80 -2.06
CA GLN A 129 -9.36 -16.41 -1.77
C GLN A 129 -10.41 -15.72 -0.88
N ASN A 130 -11.71 -15.93 -1.16
CA ASN A 130 -12.79 -15.32 -0.38
C ASN A 130 -12.93 -15.96 1.01
N ILE A 131 -12.62 -17.25 1.17
CA ILE A 131 -12.53 -17.88 2.50
C ILE A 131 -11.45 -17.18 3.32
N ALA A 132 -10.24 -17.01 2.77
CA ALA A 132 -9.16 -16.29 3.45
C ALA A 132 -9.56 -14.83 3.78
N LEU A 133 -10.28 -14.17 2.86
CA LEU A 133 -10.80 -12.80 3.06
C LEU A 133 -11.80 -12.73 4.20
N VAL A 134 -12.76 -13.66 4.27
CA VAL A 134 -13.77 -13.72 5.34
C VAL A 134 -13.09 -14.01 6.69
N LEU A 135 -12.14 -14.95 6.74
CA LEU A 135 -11.40 -15.26 7.95
C LEU A 135 -10.57 -14.08 8.45
N ALA A 136 -9.85 -13.40 7.55
CA ALA A 136 -9.11 -12.17 7.87
C ALA A 136 -10.06 -11.09 8.41
N SER A 137 -11.18 -10.87 7.71
CA SER A 137 -12.18 -9.88 8.09
C SER A 137 -12.80 -10.19 9.45
N ALA A 138 -13.17 -11.45 9.71
CA ALA A 138 -13.75 -11.88 10.97
C ALA A 138 -12.78 -11.69 12.15
N ALA A 139 -11.51 -12.08 11.98
CA ALA A 139 -10.48 -11.87 13.00
C ALA A 139 -10.29 -10.38 13.35
N LEU A 140 -10.33 -9.51 12.35
CA LEU A 140 -10.23 -8.07 12.53
C LEU A 140 -11.49 -7.47 13.15
N ILE A 141 -12.68 -7.80 12.63
CA ILE A 141 -13.98 -7.31 13.11
C ILE A 141 -14.23 -7.69 14.57
N ALA A 142 -13.74 -8.85 15.02
CA ALA A 142 -13.83 -9.26 16.42
C ALA A 142 -13.31 -8.18 17.40
N LEU A 143 -12.36 -7.34 16.98
CA LEU A 143 -11.79 -6.25 17.79
C LEU A 143 -12.79 -5.12 18.13
N PHE A 144 -13.99 -5.10 17.55
CA PHE A 144 -15.08 -4.26 18.06
C PHE A 144 -15.48 -4.66 19.49
N SER A 145 -15.46 -5.96 19.80
CA SER A 145 -15.76 -6.48 21.13
C SER A 145 -14.67 -6.14 22.15
N LEU A 146 -15.06 -5.64 23.32
CA LEU A 146 -14.13 -5.30 24.40
C LEU A 146 -13.33 -6.51 24.89
N GLY A 147 -13.94 -7.71 24.91
CA GLY A 147 -13.26 -8.94 25.32
C GLY A 147 -12.15 -9.33 24.34
N ALA A 148 -12.44 -9.26 23.04
CA ALA A 148 -11.49 -9.60 21.98
C ALA A 148 -10.29 -8.63 21.91
N ARG A 149 -10.45 -7.36 22.33
CA ARG A 149 -9.33 -6.39 22.38
C ARG A 149 -8.20 -6.81 23.29
N ARG A 150 -8.45 -7.63 24.31
CA ARG A 150 -7.41 -8.23 25.16
C ARG A 150 -6.48 -9.15 24.36
N HIS A 151 -6.99 -9.73 23.27
CA HIS A 151 -6.27 -10.59 22.34
C HIS A 151 -5.82 -9.86 21.07
N LEU A 152 -5.70 -8.53 21.09
CA LEU A 152 -5.29 -7.71 19.95
C LEU A 152 -4.05 -8.26 19.23
N ASN A 153 -3.03 -8.66 19.99
CA ASN A 153 -1.81 -9.24 19.43
C ASN A 153 -2.08 -10.51 18.62
N ALA A 154 -2.85 -11.45 19.19
CA ALA A 154 -3.14 -12.71 18.54
C ALA A 154 -3.97 -12.47 17.28
N LEU A 155 -5.05 -11.68 17.37
CA LEU A 155 -5.94 -11.39 16.25
C LEU A 155 -5.24 -10.63 15.11
N ALA A 156 -4.39 -9.65 15.42
CA ALA A 156 -3.66 -8.92 14.39
C ALA A 156 -2.59 -9.80 13.70
N LEU A 157 -1.89 -10.65 14.45
CA LEU A 157 -0.86 -11.54 13.90
C LEU A 157 -1.44 -12.73 13.14
N THR A 158 -2.64 -13.20 13.47
CA THR A 158 -3.36 -14.20 12.66
C THR A 158 -3.97 -13.58 11.41
N ALA A 159 -4.49 -12.35 11.50
CA ALA A 159 -5.07 -11.65 10.35
C ALA A 159 -4.03 -11.28 9.29
N LEU A 160 -2.77 -11.01 9.65
CA LEU A 160 -1.71 -10.63 8.71
C LEU A 160 -1.47 -11.68 7.59
N PRO A 161 -1.12 -12.96 7.88
CA PRO A 161 -0.91 -13.96 6.85
C PRO A 161 -2.20 -14.26 6.06
N LEU A 162 -3.37 -14.23 6.70
CA LEU A 162 -4.65 -14.37 6.00
C LEU A 162 -4.87 -13.23 5.00
N SER A 163 -4.59 -11.98 5.39
CA SER A 163 -4.72 -10.80 4.54
C SER A 163 -3.74 -10.83 3.36
N LEU A 164 -2.51 -11.29 3.58
CA LEU A 164 -1.54 -11.52 2.51
C LEU A 164 -2.02 -12.62 1.56
N ALA A 165 -2.57 -13.71 2.09
CA ALA A 165 -3.13 -14.80 1.28
C ALA A 165 -4.25 -14.31 0.34
N VAL A 166 -5.05 -13.32 0.74
CA VAL A 166 -6.09 -12.72 -0.13
C VAL A 166 -5.52 -12.22 -1.46
N THR A 167 -4.37 -11.55 -1.47
CA THR A 167 -3.76 -11.08 -2.73
C THR A 167 -2.98 -12.18 -3.44
N LEU A 168 -2.25 -13.01 -2.69
CA LEU A 168 -1.40 -14.06 -3.26
C LEU A 168 -2.22 -15.16 -3.94
N ILE A 169 -3.31 -15.62 -3.33
CA ILE A 169 -4.21 -16.62 -3.91
C ILE A 169 -4.85 -16.06 -5.19
N ALA A 170 -5.26 -14.79 -5.19
CA ALA A 170 -5.85 -14.14 -6.35
C ALA A 170 -4.90 -14.05 -7.56
N ALA A 171 -3.60 -14.13 -7.31
CA ALA A 171 -2.54 -14.03 -8.30
C ALA A 171 -2.12 -15.39 -8.88
N ILE A 172 -2.61 -16.50 -8.32
CA ILE A 172 -2.32 -17.84 -8.83
C ILE A 172 -2.82 -17.94 -10.28
N PRO A 173 -1.95 -18.21 -11.25
CA PRO A 173 -2.35 -18.33 -12.64
C PRO A 173 -3.08 -19.67 -12.85
N ALA A 174 -4.28 -19.63 -13.45
CA ALA A 174 -5.05 -20.84 -13.75
C ALA A 174 -4.43 -21.69 -14.88
N THR A 175 -3.48 -21.13 -15.63
CA THR A 175 -2.70 -21.79 -16.69
C THR A 175 -1.22 -21.74 -16.34
N ALA A 176 -0.44 -22.71 -16.82
CA ALA A 176 1.01 -22.66 -16.67
C ALA A 176 1.58 -21.37 -17.30
N PRO A 177 2.51 -20.66 -16.63
CA PRO A 177 3.21 -19.53 -17.24
C PRO A 177 3.92 -19.98 -18.51
N ALA A 178 3.77 -19.22 -19.60
CA ALA A 178 4.33 -19.58 -20.90
C ALA A 178 5.87 -19.47 -20.94
N ASP A 179 6.44 -18.55 -20.15
CA ASP A 179 7.88 -18.28 -20.10
C ASP A 179 8.29 -17.66 -18.75
N THR A 180 9.60 -17.50 -18.56
CA THR A 180 10.18 -16.83 -17.38
C THR A 180 9.70 -15.39 -17.22
N ASN A 181 9.45 -14.67 -18.32
CA ASN A 181 8.93 -13.30 -18.26
C ASN A 181 7.56 -13.25 -17.60
N LYS A 182 6.69 -14.23 -17.89
CA LYS A 182 5.36 -14.28 -17.29
C LYS A 182 5.41 -14.60 -15.80
N VAL A 183 6.38 -15.40 -15.36
CA VAL A 183 6.66 -15.62 -13.93
C VAL A 183 7.11 -14.32 -13.26
N LEU A 184 8.05 -13.61 -13.88
CA LEU A 184 8.51 -12.30 -13.39
C LEU A 184 7.38 -11.29 -13.29
N ASP A 185 6.49 -11.24 -14.29
CA ASP A 185 5.30 -10.36 -14.25
C ASP A 185 4.43 -10.64 -13.01
N LEU A 186 4.13 -11.91 -12.72
CA LEU A 186 3.34 -12.29 -11.55
C LEU A 186 4.03 -11.90 -10.23
N VAL A 187 5.35 -12.13 -10.13
CA VAL A 187 6.14 -11.81 -8.95
C VAL A 187 6.21 -10.29 -8.73
N PHE A 188 6.57 -9.52 -9.76
CA PHE A 188 6.68 -8.06 -9.64
C PHE A 188 5.33 -7.40 -9.42
N ASP A 189 4.24 -7.92 -10.00
CA ASP A 189 2.89 -7.44 -9.70
C ASP A 189 2.55 -7.64 -8.21
N GLN A 190 2.87 -8.80 -7.63
CA GLN A 190 2.63 -9.02 -6.19
C GLN A 190 3.55 -8.20 -5.30
N ILE A 191 4.83 -8.04 -5.64
CA ILE A 191 5.75 -7.14 -4.94
C ILE A 191 5.17 -5.72 -4.94
N HIS A 192 4.72 -5.23 -6.10
CA HIS A 192 4.15 -3.89 -6.22
C HIS A 192 2.88 -3.71 -5.38
N ILE A 193 1.96 -4.68 -5.43
CA ILE A 193 0.69 -4.64 -4.69
C ILE A 193 0.94 -4.72 -3.18
N VAL A 194 1.73 -5.68 -2.71
CA VAL A 194 2.01 -5.87 -1.27
C VAL A 194 2.75 -4.65 -0.73
N SER A 195 3.82 -4.20 -1.38
CA SER A 195 4.57 -3.03 -0.90
C SER A 195 3.75 -1.74 -0.96
N GLY A 196 2.94 -1.54 -2.00
CA GLY A 196 2.04 -0.39 -2.10
C GLY A 196 0.95 -0.38 -1.02
N THR A 197 0.32 -1.53 -0.76
CA THR A 197 -0.72 -1.66 0.28
C THR A 197 -0.16 -1.49 1.69
N VAL A 198 1.05 -2.01 1.94
CA VAL A 198 1.77 -1.78 3.20
C VAL A 198 2.09 -0.30 3.40
N TRP A 199 2.67 0.35 2.38
CA TRP A 199 3.11 1.74 2.49
C TRP A 199 1.93 2.69 2.72
N ILE A 200 0.93 2.65 1.84
CA ILE A 200 -0.26 3.51 1.95
C ILE A 200 -1.06 3.17 3.20
N GLY A 201 -1.31 1.88 3.47
CA GLY A 201 -2.05 1.45 4.64
C GLY A 201 -1.38 1.83 5.96
N GLY A 202 -0.06 1.71 6.04
CA GLY A 202 0.67 2.12 7.24
C GLY A 202 0.61 3.62 7.50
N LEU A 203 0.72 4.45 6.46
CA LEU A 203 0.54 5.92 6.57
C LEU A 203 -0.88 6.26 7.08
N VAL A 204 -1.91 5.60 6.54
CA VAL A 204 -3.30 5.77 6.99
C VAL A 204 -3.47 5.36 8.45
N LEU A 205 -2.88 4.25 8.89
CA LEU A 205 -2.92 3.86 10.31
C LEU A 205 -2.26 4.92 11.19
N LEU A 206 -1.07 5.42 10.81
CA LEU A 206 -0.38 6.46 11.58
C LEU A 206 -1.21 7.74 11.69
N VAL A 207 -1.88 8.16 10.62
CA VAL A 207 -2.85 9.26 10.65
C VAL A 207 -4.01 8.98 11.60
N ALA A 208 -4.58 7.78 11.54
CA ALA A 208 -5.69 7.37 12.41
C ALA A 208 -5.27 7.38 13.90
N LEU A 209 -4.05 6.95 14.20
CA LEU A 209 -3.44 6.98 15.52
C LEU A 209 -3.14 8.42 15.97
N ALA A 210 -2.68 9.29 15.07
CA ALA A 210 -2.39 10.70 15.38
C ALA A 210 -3.65 11.48 15.77
N GLY A 211 -4.83 11.01 15.37
CA GLY A 211 -6.12 11.53 15.84
C GLY A 211 -6.36 11.34 17.35
N ALA A 212 -5.62 10.46 18.04
CA ALA A 212 -5.68 10.28 19.48
C ALA A 212 -4.90 11.36 20.27
N ARG A 213 -4.15 12.24 19.59
CA ARG A 213 -3.22 13.22 20.18
C ARG A 213 -3.77 14.11 21.30
N ARG A 214 -5.09 14.36 21.33
CA ARG A 214 -5.73 15.20 22.36
C ARG A 214 -5.83 14.52 23.73
N HIS A 215 -5.61 13.21 23.78
CA HIS A 215 -5.71 12.40 24.99
C HIS A 215 -4.36 11.82 25.41
N LEU A 216 -3.27 12.28 24.81
CA LEU A 216 -1.93 11.77 25.07
C LEU A 216 -1.18 12.69 26.04
N SER A 217 -0.34 12.09 26.87
CA SER A 217 0.52 12.79 27.82
C SER A 217 1.59 13.64 27.13
N GLU A 218 2.25 14.53 27.87
CA GLU A 218 3.38 15.33 27.37
C GLU A 218 4.57 14.47 26.92
N ASN A 219 4.71 13.26 27.50
CA ASN A 219 5.78 12.30 27.17
C ASN A 219 5.47 11.44 25.94
N ALA A 220 4.25 11.52 25.39
CA ALA A 220 3.84 10.74 24.23
C ALA A 220 4.69 11.01 22.96
N GLY A 221 5.40 12.14 22.91
CA GLY A 221 6.33 12.47 21.82
C GLY A 221 7.42 11.41 21.61
N LEU A 222 7.93 10.79 22.67
CA LEU A 222 8.95 9.73 22.59
C LEU A 222 8.39 8.43 22.00
N LEU A 223 7.22 8.02 22.49
CA LEU A 223 6.49 6.86 21.97
C LEU A 223 6.19 7.02 20.47
N TRP A 224 5.72 8.20 20.06
CA TRP A 224 5.47 8.52 18.66
C TRP A 224 6.73 8.51 17.80
N ALA A 225 7.84 9.04 18.31
CA ALA A 225 9.11 9.01 17.61
C ALA A 225 9.60 7.57 17.36
N ASP A 226 9.43 6.64 18.32
CA ASP A 226 9.83 5.24 18.11
C ASP A 226 8.92 4.51 17.11
N ILE A 227 7.58 4.70 17.20
CA ILE A 227 6.64 4.15 16.21
C ILE A 227 7.02 4.63 14.81
N TRP A 228 7.27 5.93 14.65
CA TRP A 228 7.61 6.53 13.38
C TRP A 228 8.94 6.01 12.82
N ARG A 229 9.98 5.93 13.65
CA ARG A 229 11.29 5.41 13.26
C ARG A 229 11.17 3.98 12.72
N ARG A 230 10.41 3.12 13.40
CA ARG A 230 10.17 1.74 12.96
C ARG A 230 9.38 1.68 11.66
N PHE A 231 8.33 2.48 11.53
CA PHE A 231 7.55 2.52 10.29
C PHE A 231 8.38 3.06 9.11
N SER A 232 9.25 4.05 9.34
CA SER A 232 10.11 4.62 8.29
C SER A 232 11.03 3.57 7.66
N LEU A 233 11.50 2.58 8.45
CA LEU A 233 12.26 1.44 7.91
C LEU A 233 11.40 0.55 7.01
N VAL A 234 10.17 0.25 7.43
CA VAL A 234 9.21 -0.51 6.62
C VAL A 234 8.86 0.24 5.33
N ALA A 235 8.60 1.54 5.43
CA ALA A 235 8.29 2.41 4.30
C ALA A 235 9.46 2.46 3.31
N LEU A 236 10.70 2.55 3.77
CA LEU A 236 11.88 2.52 2.91
C LEU A 236 11.97 1.24 2.08
N VAL A 237 11.79 0.07 2.72
CA VAL A 237 11.77 -1.22 2.03
C VAL A 237 10.63 -1.25 1.00
N CYS A 238 9.45 -0.74 1.36
CA CYS A 238 8.31 -0.68 0.45
C CYS A 238 8.56 0.25 -0.74
N VAL A 239 9.17 1.42 -0.53
CA VAL A 239 9.53 2.34 -1.61
C VAL A 239 10.50 1.67 -2.57
N GLY A 240 11.56 1.02 -2.07
CA GLY A 240 12.51 0.31 -2.94
C GLY A 240 11.84 -0.80 -3.76
N ALA A 241 10.96 -1.58 -3.13
CA ALA A 241 10.20 -2.63 -3.79
C ALA A 241 9.20 -2.08 -4.83
N VAL A 242 8.49 -0.99 -4.53
CA VAL A 242 7.55 -0.32 -5.45
C VAL A 242 8.28 0.29 -6.64
N LEU A 243 9.43 0.93 -6.45
CA LEU A 243 10.21 1.51 -7.55
C LEU A 243 10.76 0.41 -8.47
N THR A 244 11.33 -0.66 -7.90
CA THR A 244 11.90 -1.76 -8.68
C THR A 244 10.82 -2.50 -9.47
N SER A 245 9.72 -2.89 -8.81
CA SER A 245 8.59 -3.55 -9.47
C SER A 245 7.87 -2.63 -10.46
N GLY A 246 7.68 -1.35 -10.11
CA GLY A 246 7.03 -0.36 -10.95
C GLY A 246 7.82 -0.07 -12.22
N LEU A 247 9.15 -0.08 -12.15
CA LEU A 247 10.02 0.06 -13.32
C LEU A 247 9.88 -1.13 -14.27
N TRP A 248 9.88 -2.36 -13.74
CA TRP A 248 9.61 -3.57 -14.52
C TRP A 248 8.25 -3.50 -15.22
N ILE A 249 7.19 -3.23 -14.46
CA ILE A 249 5.81 -3.17 -14.98
C ILE A 249 5.69 -2.07 -16.03
N SER A 250 6.22 -0.87 -15.78
CA SER A 250 6.17 0.25 -16.72
C SER A 250 6.92 -0.07 -18.00
N TRP A 251 8.10 -0.68 -17.88
CA TRP A 251 8.87 -1.13 -19.02
C TRP A 251 8.12 -2.18 -19.85
N LYS A 252 7.32 -3.07 -19.24
CA LYS A 252 6.45 -4.04 -19.94
C LYS A 252 5.18 -3.46 -20.56
N HIS A 253 4.73 -2.28 -20.11
CA HIS A 253 3.50 -1.68 -20.60
C HIS A 253 3.69 -0.46 -21.50
N VAL A 254 4.87 0.17 -21.47
CA VAL A 254 5.20 1.38 -22.24
C VAL A 254 6.38 1.07 -23.16
N GLY A 255 6.16 1.19 -24.48
CA GLY A 255 7.14 0.90 -25.53
C GLY A 255 8.15 2.02 -25.78
N SER A 256 7.77 3.28 -25.53
CA SER A 256 8.65 4.44 -25.65
C SER A 256 8.20 5.56 -24.70
N ILE A 257 9.11 6.47 -24.33
CA ILE A 257 8.78 7.61 -23.43
C ILE A 257 7.66 8.46 -24.03
N GLY A 258 7.65 8.65 -25.36
CA GLY A 258 6.58 9.36 -26.06
C GLY A 258 5.17 8.82 -25.77
N GLN A 259 5.05 7.51 -25.55
CA GLN A 259 3.76 6.88 -25.23
C GLN A 259 3.18 7.31 -23.88
N LEU A 260 3.97 7.93 -22.99
CA LEU A 260 3.49 8.47 -21.71
C LEU A 260 2.54 9.67 -21.91
N TRP A 261 2.68 10.43 -22.99
CA TRP A 261 1.82 11.59 -23.25
C TRP A 261 1.01 11.48 -24.53
N THR A 262 1.28 10.49 -25.39
CA THR A 262 0.48 10.25 -26.61
C THR A 262 -0.61 9.20 -26.44
N THR A 263 -0.60 8.41 -25.36
CA THR A 263 -1.61 7.37 -25.10
C THR A 263 -2.37 7.61 -23.80
N THR A 264 -3.65 7.24 -23.75
CA THR A 264 -4.47 7.39 -22.54
C THR A 264 -3.91 6.57 -21.36
N TYR A 265 -3.47 5.33 -21.61
CA TYR A 265 -2.77 4.52 -20.60
C TYR A 265 -1.53 5.26 -20.07
N GLY A 266 -0.72 5.81 -20.98
CA GLY A 266 0.48 6.57 -20.65
C GLY A 266 0.19 7.78 -19.78
N LEU A 267 -0.85 8.54 -20.09
CA LEU A 267 -1.23 9.74 -19.33
C LEU A 267 -1.62 9.38 -17.89
N PHE A 268 -2.45 8.35 -17.68
CA PHE A 268 -2.78 7.88 -16.34
C PHE A 268 -1.54 7.34 -15.60
N LEU A 269 -0.64 6.65 -16.30
CA LEU A 269 0.61 6.18 -15.72
C LEU A 269 1.50 7.35 -15.31
N PHE A 270 1.59 8.39 -16.15
CA PHE A 270 2.35 9.60 -15.88
C PHE A 270 1.83 10.31 -14.63
N VAL A 271 0.51 10.52 -14.52
CA VAL A 271 -0.12 11.08 -13.31
C VAL A 271 0.17 10.22 -12.09
N LYS A 272 0.03 8.88 -12.19
CA LYS A 272 0.37 7.97 -11.08
C LYS A 272 1.83 8.12 -10.65
N THR A 273 2.76 8.23 -11.60
CA THR A 273 4.19 8.39 -11.33
C THR A 273 4.46 9.73 -10.63
N LEU A 274 3.85 10.84 -11.06
CA LEU A 274 3.97 12.13 -10.38
C LEU A 274 3.48 12.08 -8.93
N LEU A 275 2.34 11.43 -8.69
CA LEU A 275 1.81 11.25 -7.33
C LEU A 275 2.76 10.43 -6.45
N VAL A 276 3.30 9.33 -6.98
CA VAL A 276 4.28 8.49 -6.27
C VAL A 276 5.58 9.26 -6.00
N LEU A 277 6.09 10.04 -6.96
CA LEU A 277 7.25 10.90 -6.74
C LEU A 277 6.99 11.96 -5.67
N GLY A 278 5.79 12.54 -5.63
CA GLY A 278 5.36 13.43 -4.55
C GLY A 278 5.39 12.75 -3.19
N MET A 279 4.90 11.51 -3.09
CA MET A 279 4.97 10.72 -1.84
C MET A 279 6.41 10.44 -1.44
N VAL A 280 7.27 10.04 -2.38
CA VAL A 280 8.70 9.80 -2.10
C VAL A 280 9.39 11.08 -1.65
N ALA A 281 9.11 12.22 -2.28
CA ALA A 281 9.67 13.51 -1.90
C ALA A 281 9.22 13.96 -0.50
N ALA A 282 7.94 13.76 -0.16
CA ALA A 282 7.42 14.03 1.18
C ALA A 282 8.06 13.12 2.24
N GLY A 283 8.21 11.83 1.94
CA GLY A 283 8.88 10.87 2.81
C GLY A 283 10.36 11.20 3.01
N ALA A 284 11.05 11.60 1.94
CA ALA A 284 12.42 12.09 1.98
C ALA A 284 12.54 13.35 2.83
N PHE A 285 11.63 14.33 2.67
CA PHE A 285 11.60 15.52 3.52
C PHE A 285 11.42 15.15 5.00
N ASN A 286 10.50 14.24 5.33
CA ASN A 286 10.30 13.74 6.69
C ASN A 286 11.58 13.10 7.25
N GLN A 287 12.24 12.26 6.46
CA GLN A 287 13.45 11.57 6.89
C GLN A 287 14.64 12.52 7.07
N PHE A 288 14.86 13.43 6.13
CA PHE A 288 16.08 14.23 6.05
C PHE A 288 16.02 15.54 6.84
N TRP A 289 14.83 16.09 7.05
CA TRP A 289 14.66 17.36 7.75
C TRP A 289 14.00 17.20 9.10
N LEU A 290 12.91 16.43 9.17
CA LEU A 290 12.08 16.35 10.36
C LEU A 290 12.67 15.40 11.42
N MET A 291 13.17 14.24 10.99
CA MET A 291 13.76 13.25 11.90
C MET A 291 15.03 13.75 12.62
N PRO A 292 15.99 14.42 11.96
CA PRO A 292 17.14 15.04 12.64
C PRO A 292 16.73 16.09 13.68
N ARG A 293 15.67 16.87 13.40
CA ARG A 293 15.13 17.86 14.34
C ARG A 293 14.50 17.20 15.57
N ILE A 294 13.75 16.12 15.37
CA ILE A 294 13.21 15.31 16.47
C ILE A 294 14.36 14.72 17.32
N ALA A 295 15.40 14.17 16.69
CA ALA A 295 16.56 13.64 17.39
C ALA A 295 17.30 14.73 18.21
N ARG A 296 17.42 15.94 17.68
CA ARG A 296 18.00 17.09 18.40
C ARG A 296 17.14 17.52 19.59
N ALA A 297 15.83 17.63 19.40
CA ALA A 297 14.89 17.96 20.47
C ALA A 297 14.91 16.91 21.59
N ARG A 298 15.06 15.62 21.25
CA ARG A 298 15.23 14.52 22.22
C ARG A 298 16.50 14.68 23.05
N ARG A 299 17.61 15.07 22.41
CA ARG A 299 18.89 15.26 23.10
C ARG A 299 18.91 16.50 24.00
N ALA A 300 18.10 17.51 23.69
CA ALA A 300 17.94 18.70 24.50
C ALA A 300 16.88 18.54 25.62
N ASP A 301 16.34 17.33 25.80
CA ASP A 301 15.21 17.02 26.68
C ASP A 301 14.01 17.98 26.53
N ALA A 302 13.82 18.50 25.31
CA ALA A 302 12.80 19.49 25.01
C ALA A 302 11.48 18.80 24.68
N THR A 303 10.83 18.23 25.70
CA THR A 303 9.55 17.50 25.61
C THR A 303 8.47 18.28 24.83
N ALA A 304 8.32 19.57 25.10
CA ALA A 304 7.39 20.44 24.37
C ALA A 304 7.71 20.56 22.87
N SER A 305 9.00 20.61 22.50
CA SER A 305 9.43 20.63 21.10
C SER A 305 9.21 19.29 20.42
N LEU A 306 9.44 18.17 21.12
CA LEU A 306 9.16 16.83 20.62
C LEU A 306 7.67 16.64 20.37
N LEU A 307 6.84 17.03 21.32
CA LEU A 307 5.38 16.97 21.20
C LEU A 307 4.89 17.82 20.02
N HIS A 308 5.37 19.05 19.90
CA HIS A 308 4.99 19.93 18.80
C HIS A 308 5.41 19.37 17.44
N LEU A 309 6.66 18.92 17.30
CA LEU A 309 7.17 18.36 16.06
C LEU A 309 6.41 17.08 15.68
N THR A 310 6.29 16.11 16.60
CA THR A 310 5.72 14.76 16.34
C THR A 310 4.19 14.72 16.29
N LEU A 311 3.47 15.59 17.02
CA LEU A 311 2.00 15.54 17.10
C LEU A 311 1.27 16.70 16.41
N ARG A 312 1.94 17.81 16.08
CA ARG A 312 1.29 18.96 15.41
C ARG A 312 1.76 19.21 13.99
N HIS A 313 3.07 19.26 13.74
CA HIS A 313 3.59 19.49 12.39
C HIS A 313 3.54 18.20 11.56
N PHE A 314 3.97 17.10 12.18
CA PHE A 314 4.14 15.82 11.53
C PHE A 314 2.84 15.24 10.93
N PRO A 315 1.67 15.24 11.60
CA PRO A 315 0.45 14.69 11.02
C PRO A 315 0.02 15.41 9.74
N LYS A 316 0.40 16.68 9.52
CA LYS A 316 0.06 17.41 8.29
C LYS A 316 0.81 16.85 7.07
N VAL A 317 2.09 16.52 7.22
CA VAL A 317 2.89 15.94 6.13
C VAL A 317 2.41 14.53 5.81
N VAL A 318 2.17 13.71 6.84
CA VAL A 318 1.61 12.36 6.65
C VAL A 318 0.22 12.42 6.01
N TRP A 319 -0.61 13.39 6.39
CA TRP A 319 -1.90 13.61 5.72
C TRP A 319 -1.73 13.93 4.24
N ALA A 320 -0.76 14.77 3.87
CA ALA A 320 -0.45 15.04 2.46
C ALA A 320 -0.01 13.76 1.73
N GLU A 321 0.84 12.92 2.34
CA GLU A 321 1.23 11.62 1.79
C GLU A 321 0.03 10.67 1.63
N VAL A 322 -0.90 10.65 2.59
CA VAL A 322 -2.14 9.86 2.50
C VAL A 322 -3.03 10.36 1.35
N VAL A 323 -3.20 11.67 1.18
CA VAL A 323 -3.97 12.25 0.07
C VAL A 323 -3.36 11.85 -1.28
N LEU A 324 -2.04 11.93 -1.42
CA LEU A 324 -1.34 11.46 -2.61
C LEU A 324 -1.53 9.96 -2.83
N GLY A 325 -1.43 9.15 -1.77
CA GLY A 325 -1.67 7.70 -1.83
C GLY A 325 -3.09 7.34 -2.24
N VAL A 326 -4.10 8.06 -1.73
CA VAL A 326 -5.50 7.93 -2.17
C VAL A 326 -5.63 8.29 -3.65
N GLY A 327 -4.95 9.36 -4.10
CA GLY A 327 -4.87 9.71 -5.52
C GLY A 327 -4.29 8.58 -6.37
N VAL A 328 -3.23 7.91 -5.91
CA VAL A 328 -2.66 6.72 -6.58
C VAL A 328 -3.72 5.62 -6.71
N LEU A 329 -4.44 5.30 -5.64
CA LEU A 329 -5.50 4.28 -5.66
C LEU A 329 -6.70 4.66 -6.55
N ALA A 330 -6.97 5.95 -6.72
CA ALA A 330 -8.02 6.46 -7.61
C ALA A 330 -7.64 6.34 -9.09
N VAL A 331 -6.35 6.41 -9.43
CA VAL A 331 -5.85 6.26 -10.81
C VAL A 331 -5.76 4.79 -11.25
N VAL A 332 -5.52 3.86 -10.32
CA VAL A 332 -5.33 2.43 -10.61
C VAL A 332 -6.42 1.77 -11.47
N PRO A 333 -7.72 2.09 -11.35
CA PRO A 333 -8.76 1.52 -12.21
C PRO A 333 -8.66 1.88 -13.69
N PHE A 334 -8.04 3.01 -14.00
CA PHE A 334 -7.84 3.51 -15.36
C PHE A 334 -6.59 2.90 -16.03
N LEU A 335 -5.71 2.26 -15.27
CA LEU A 335 -4.59 1.50 -15.83
C LEU A 335 -5.05 0.10 -16.28
N SER A 336 -5.77 0.06 -17.41
CA SER A 336 -6.18 -1.18 -18.07
C SER A 336 -5.63 -1.26 -19.49
N GLY A 337 -5.09 -2.42 -19.86
CA GLY A 337 -4.37 -2.60 -21.13
C GLY A 337 -2.90 -2.20 -21.01
N SER A 338 -2.30 -1.79 -22.13
CA SER A 338 -0.93 -1.27 -22.17
C SER A 338 -0.82 -0.14 -23.19
N ALA A 339 0.09 0.82 -23.00
CA ALA A 339 0.39 1.81 -24.02
C ALA A 339 1.12 1.18 -25.23
N ARG A 340 1.91 0.14 -24.97
CA ARG A 340 2.65 -0.59 -25.99
C ARG A 340 1.74 -1.24 -27.04
N SER A 341 0.52 -1.65 -26.70
CA SER A 341 -0.42 -2.19 -27.70
C SER A 341 -0.84 -1.18 -28.78
N ALA A 342 -0.54 0.11 -28.60
CA ALA A 342 -0.72 1.16 -29.60
C ALA A 342 0.48 1.29 -30.58
N GLY A 343 1.23 0.21 -30.84
CA GLY A 343 2.30 0.16 -31.84
C GLY A 343 3.74 0.32 -31.30
N GLY A 344 3.99 0.01 -30.02
CA GLY A 344 5.34 0.03 -29.45
C GLY A 344 6.12 -1.28 -29.69
N PRO A 345 7.48 -1.24 -29.70
CA PRO A 345 8.30 -2.44 -29.89
C PRO A 345 8.10 -3.45 -28.75
N ALA A 346 8.26 -4.74 -29.03
CA ALA A 346 8.10 -5.79 -28.02
C ALA A 346 9.11 -5.63 -26.86
N PRO A 347 8.71 -5.95 -25.61
CA PRO A 347 9.62 -5.81 -24.47
C PRO A 347 10.67 -6.93 -24.47
N VAL A 348 11.96 -6.56 -24.58
CA VAL A 348 13.12 -7.45 -24.41
C VAL A 348 13.78 -7.29 -23.04
N ALA A 349 13.66 -8.29 -22.16
CA ALA A 349 14.12 -8.19 -20.78
C ALA A 349 15.64 -8.01 -20.77
N THR A 350 16.11 -6.84 -20.36
CA THR A 350 17.53 -6.48 -20.36
C THR A 350 18.00 -6.26 -18.92
N GLY A 351 19.20 -6.76 -18.59
CA GLY A 351 19.81 -6.57 -17.27
C GLY A 351 19.91 -5.10 -16.83
N SER A 352 19.93 -4.17 -17.79
CA SER A 352 19.95 -2.73 -17.56
C SER A 352 18.74 -2.20 -16.78
N ILE A 353 17.54 -2.78 -16.95
CA ILE A 353 16.34 -2.34 -16.21
C ILE A 353 16.48 -2.67 -14.74
N PHE A 354 16.96 -3.88 -14.44
CA PHE A 354 17.25 -4.31 -13.08
C PHE A 354 18.40 -3.50 -12.48
N ALA A 355 19.43 -3.18 -13.27
CA ALA A 355 20.53 -2.33 -12.84
C ALA A 355 20.08 -0.89 -12.53
N VAL A 356 19.19 -0.30 -13.33
CA VAL A 356 18.62 1.04 -13.06
C VAL A 356 17.73 1.02 -11.82
N GLY A 357 16.88 0.01 -11.67
CA GLY A 357 16.07 -0.17 -10.46
C GLY A 357 16.94 -0.31 -9.21
N ALA A 358 17.94 -1.19 -9.26
CA ALA A 358 18.90 -1.38 -8.18
C ALA A 358 19.71 -0.10 -7.90
N ALA A 359 20.17 0.62 -8.92
CA ALA A 359 20.89 1.88 -8.77
C ALA A 359 20.04 2.96 -8.12
N LEU A 360 18.78 3.11 -8.51
CA LEU A 360 17.84 4.05 -7.87
C LEU A 360 17.61 3.70 -6.39
N VAL A 361 17.38 2.42 -6.09
CA VAL A 361 17.21 1.95 -4.71
C VAL A 361 18.49 2.13 -3.89
N LEU A 362 19.65 1.80 -4.44
CA LEU A 362 20.94 1.95 -3.77
C LEU A 362 21.29 3.42 -3.57
N THR A 363 20.98 4.30 -4.52
CA THR A 363 21.22 5.73 -4.40
C THR A 363 20.30 6.35 -3.36
N LEU A 364 19.03 5.93 -3.34
CA LEU A 364 18.09 6.34 -2.30
C LEU A 364 18.56 5.84 -0.92
N ALA A 365 18.89 4.56 -0.79
CA ALA A 365 19.38 3.96 0.45
C ALA A 365 20.71 4.57 0.92
N ALA A 366 21.65 4.80 0.01
CA ALA A 366 22.93 5.44 0.30
C ALA A 366 22.73 6.90 0.70
N SER A 367 21.88 7.65 0.01
CA SER A 367 21.48 9.00 0.41
C SER A 367 20.90 9.01 1.83
N LEU A 368 19.99 8.08 2.13
CA LEU A 368 19.38 7.92 3.46
C LEU A 368 20.41 7.60 4.56
N CYS A 369 21.33 6.67 4.31
CA CYS A 369 22.40 6.32 5.23
C CYS A 369 23.41 7.46 5.43
N MET A 370 23.81 8.12 4.34
CA MET A 370 24.76 9.23 4.35
C MET A 370 24.22 10.41 5.12
N THR A 371 22.96 10.80 4.89
CA THR A 371 22.35 11.93 5.62
C THR A 371 22.09 11.59 7.08
N ALA A 372 21.74 10.35 7.42
CA ALA A 372 21.65 9.92 8.81
C ALA A 372 23.00 10.04 9.54
N LYS A 373 24.08 9.54 8.92
CA LYS A 373 25.44 9.64 9.46
C LYS A 373 25.94 11.08 9.55
N ALA A 374 25.67 11.91 8.54
CA ALA A 374 26.04 13.33 8.54
C ALA A 374 25.29 14.12 9.62
N SER A 375 24.00 13.83 9.82
CA SER A 375 23.20 14.40 10.90
C SER A 375 23.77 14.03 12.28
N ASP A 376 24.18 12.78 12.46
CA ASP A 376 24.83 12.32 13.70
C ASP A 376 26.20 12.97 13.91
N ALA A 377 27.03 13.08 12.87
CA ALA A 377 28.35 13.72 12.95
C ALA A 377 28.26 15.21 13.28
N LEU A 378 27.37 15.96 12.63
CA LEU A 378 27.11 17.38 12.92
C LEU A 378 26.57 17.58 14.33
N SER A 379 25.83 16.61 14.86
CA SER A 379 25.34 16.68 16.22
C SER A 379 26.39 16.41 17.29
N ARG A 380 27.34 15.51 17.03
CA ARG A 380 28.47 15.25 17.95
C ARG A 380 29.40 16.45 18.05
N ARG A 381 29.67 17.13 16.93
CA ARG A 381 30.50 18.35 16.91
C ARG A 381 29.90 19.52 17.69
N ARG A 382 28.56 19.64 17.77
CA ARG A 382 27.89 20.70 18.52
C ARG A 382 27.85 20.50 20.03
N ILE A 383 27.89 19.24 20.49
CA ILE A 383 27.98 18.88 21.91
C ILE A 383 29.41 19.10 22.42
N ALA A 384 30.41 18.87 21.57
CA ALA A 384 31.81 19.15 21.89
C ALA A 384 32.17 20.65 21.91
N SER A 385 31.26 21.54 21.45
CA SER A 385 31.48 22.98 21.35
C SER A 385 30.62 23.82 22.31
N THR A 386 29.88 23.19 23.22
CA THR A 386 29.23 23.89 24.34
C THR A 386 30.22 23.93 25.52
N PRO A 387 30.72 25.12 25.91
CA PRO A 387 31.67 25.28 27.00
C PRO A 387 31.06 24.94 28.36
#